data_AF-A0A2V3IRE4-F1
#
_entry.id   AF-A0A2V3IRE4-F1
#
_cell.length_a   1.000
_cell.length_b   1.000
_cell.length_c   1.000
_cell.angle_alpha   90.00
_cell.angle_beta   90.00
_cell.angle_gamma   90.00
#
_symmetry.space_group_name_H-M   'P 1'
#
loop_
_entity.id
_entity.type
_entity.pdbx_description
1 polymer ?
#
loop_
_entity_poly.entity_id
_entity_poly.type
_entity_poly.pdbx_seq_one_letter_code
_entity_poly.pdbx_strand_id
1 'polypeptide(L)'
;MNLGMAFNDRITGDGGTNVESAIECYEKALEVWMKDATPLDWACIQGNLGVSFMSRFYYGAIGVEEAKVCLHKALTVISKESDPLLFLKASSNMCHVRAAEGSSDETRLAALDTVNALEYVKSLARAGLMHARSLDEDYAIVAGILATSYLSDGAHSMALESFDRFKASLLLGFLSKGAEIARRLSGEVLDHFERLRNTYRMLKH
;
A
#
# COMPACT_ATOMS: atom_id res chain seq x y z
N MET A 1 11.27 -3.53 23.02
CA MET A 1 11.65 -2.11 22.85
C MET A 1 12.14 -1.93 21.42
N ASN A 2 11.59 -0.97 20.69
CA ASN A 2 11.32 -1.01 19.24
C ASN A 2 12.55 -0.90 18.31
N LEU A 3 13.19 -2.02 17.99
CA LEU A 3 14.11 -2.11 16.83
C LEU A 3 13.42 -1.69 15.52
N GLY A 4 12.14 -2.05 15.35
CA GLY A 4 11.36 -1.67 14.17
C GLY A 4 11.21 -0.15 13.98
N MET A 5 11.14 0.65 15.05
CA MET A 5 11.11 2.13 14.93
C MET A 5 12.49 2.68 14.57
N ALA A 6 13.56 2.16 15.19
CA ALA A 6 14.93 2.57 14.85
C ALA A 6 15.32 2.25 13.40
N PHE A 7 14.78 1.16 12.83
CA PHE A 7 14.94 0.83 11.41
C PHE A 7 14.11 1.73 10.49
N ASN A 8 12.90 2.12 10.90
CA ASN A 8 12.03 3.01 10.11
C ASN A 8 12.61 4.43 10.02
N ASP A 9 13.20 4.94 11.10
CA ASP A 9 13.90 6.26 11.13
C ASP A 9 15.16 6.25 10.25
N ARG A 10 15.84 5.10 10.13
CA ARG A 10 16.99 4.95 9.25
C ARG A 10 16.55 5.09 7.79
N ILE A 11 15.45 4.46 7.36
CA ILE A 11 14.94 4.53 5.97
C ILE A 11 14.57 5.96 5.54
N THR A 12 14.22 6.87 6.46
CA THR A 12 13.93 8.27 6.14
C THR A 12 15.17 9.16 5.88
N GLY A 13 16.39 8.64 6.04
CA GLY A 13 17.64 9.31 5.67
C GLY A 13 18.24 8.76 4.36
N ASP A 14 18.40 9.63 3.37
CA ASP A 14 18.99 9.40 2.02
C ASP A 14 18.62 8.05 1.39
N GLY A 15 17.39 7.99 0.88
CA GLY A 15 16.61 6.78 0.60
C GLY A 15 17.13 5.82 -0.48
N GLY A 16 18.29 6.07 -1.11
CA GLY A 16 18.90 5.15 -2.08
C GLY A 16 20.01 4.28 -1.47
N THR A 17 20.93 4.87 -0.70
CA THR A 17 22.14 4.18 -0.22
C THR A 17 21.88 3.28 0.99
N ASN A 18 20.76 3.49 1.68
CA ASN A 18 20.44 2.79 2.91
C ASN A 18 19.48 1.59 2.72
N VAL A 19 18.90 1.44 1.53
CA VAL A 19 17.95 0.34 1.23
C VAL A 19 18.67 -1.01 1.15
N GLU A 20 19.83 -1.08 0.49
CA GLU A 20 20.60 -2.34 0.39
C GLU A 20 21.11 -2.83 1.75
N SER A 21 21.57 -1.92 2.61
CA SER A 21 21.96 -2.28 3.97
C SER A 21 20.77 -2.78 4.79
N ALA A 22 19.58 -2.20 4.61
CA ALA A 22 18.37 -2.68 5.26
C ALA A 22 17.99 -4.10 4.78
N ILE A 23 18.06 -4.34 3.47
CA ILE A 23 17.83 -5.67 2.86
C ILE A 23 18.80 -6.69 3.47
N GLU A 24 20.11 -6.41 3.47
CA GLU A 24 21.12 -7.32 4.03
C GLU A 24 20.88 -7.59 5.53
N CYS A 25 20.52 -6.56 6.31
CA CYS A 25 20.20 -6.74 7.73
C CYS A 25 18.98 -7.65 7.94
N TYR A 26 17.92 -7.47 7.15
CA TYR A 26 16.72 -8.31 7.28
C TYR A 26 16.96 -9.73 6.80
N GLU A 27 17.75 -9.93 5.74
CA GLU A 27 18.15 -11.27 5.28
C GLU A 27 18.93 -12.02 6.36
N LYS A 28 19.91 -11.36 7.01
CA LYS A 28 20.62 -11.96 8.16
C LYS A 28 19.72 -12.23 9.35
N ALA A 29 18.75 -11.36 9.62
CA ALA A 29 17.79 -11.60 10.69
C ALA A 29 16.94 -12.85 10.41
N LEU A 30 16.60 -13.13 9.14
CA LEU A 30 15.86 -14.33 8.74
C LEU A 30 16.66 -15.63 8.87
N GLU A 31 17.98 -15.58 9.06
CA GLU A 31 18.79 -16.76 9.40
C GLU A 31 18.60 -17.19 10.86
N VAL A 32 18.23 -16.25 11.74
CA VAL A 32 18.06 -16.49 13.18
C VAL A 32 16.59 -16.67 13.55
N TRP A 33 15.74 -15.80 13.01
CA TRP A 33 14.30 -15.77 13.29
C TRP A 33 13.59 -16.64 12.26
N MET A 34 13.18 -17.84 12.67
CA MET A 34 12.52 -18.81 11.79
C MET A 34 11.00 -18.79 11.97
N LYS A 35 10.26 -19.07 10.88
CA LYS A 35 8.79 -19.09 10.87
C LYS A 35 8.20 -20.00 11.96
N ASP A 36 8.78 -21.18 12.16
CA ASP A 36 8.24 -22.19 13.09
C ASP A 36 8.55 -21.87 14.56
N ALA A 37 9.66 -21.17 14.82
CA ALA A 37 10.09 -20.84 16.19
C ALA A 37 9.48 -19.53 16.69
N THR A 38 9.40 -18.53 15.80
CA THR A 38 9.03 -17.14 16.14
C THR A 38 8.22 -16.54 14.99
N PRO A 39 6.97 -17.01 14.79
CA PRO A 39 6.19 -16.70 13.59
C PRO A 39 5.93 -15.20 13.40
N LEU A 40 5.57 -14.49 14.47
CA LEU A 40 5.27 -13.06 14.40
C LEU A 40 6.51 -12.21 14.10
N ASP A 41 7.64 -12.50 14.75
CA ASP A 41 8.90 -11.80 14.49
C ASP A 41 9.40 -12.06 13.06
N TRP A 42 9.33 -13.31 12.60
CA TRP A 42 9.64 -13.67 11.23
C TRP A 42 8.76 -12.90 10.24
N ALA A 43 7.46 -12.80 10.50
CA ALA A 43 6.53 -12.09 9.63
C ALA A 43 6.77 -10.57 9.62
N CYS A 44 7.16 -10.00 10.76
CA CYS A 44 7.59 -8.61 10.85
C CYS A 44 8.84 -8.33 10.02
N ILE A 45 9.84 -9.22 10.11
CA ILE A 45 11.06 -9.12 9.30
C ILE A 45 10.74 -9.25 7.81
N GLN A 46 9.92 -10.21 7.41
CA GLN A 46 9.45 -10.37 6.03
C GLN A 46 8.69 -9.13 5.53
N GLY A 47 7.81 -8.55 6.34
CA GLY A 47 7.04 -7.36 5.98
C GLY A 47 7.95 -6.15 5.76
N ASN A 48 8.95 -5.95 6.63
CA ASN A 48 9.91 -4.87 6.49
C ASN A 48 10.88 -5.08 5.32
N LEU A 49 11.30 -6.33 5.06
CA LEU A 49 12.09 -6.67 3.89
C LEU A 49 11.34 -6.36 2.59
N GLY A 50 10.04 -6.69 2.53
CA GLY A 50 9.18 -6.33 1.40
C GLY A 50 9.08 -4.82 1.15
N VAL A 51 9.02 -4.01 2.21
CA VAL A 51 9.04 -2.54 2.12
C VAL A 51 10.36 -2.03 1.57
N SER A 52 11.49 -2.62 1.98
CA SER A 52 12.81 -2.25 1.45
C SER A 52 12.91 -2.56 -0.04
N PHE A 53 12.45 -3.73 -0.49
CA PHE A 53 12.39 -4.06 -1.92
C PHE A 53 11.46 -3.13 -2.71
N MET A 54 10.33 -2.72 -2.13
CA MET A 54 9.48 -1.71 -2.76
C MET A 54 10.16 -0.35 -2.90
N SER A 55 10.89 0.07 -1.87
CA SER A 55 11.66 1.31 -1.92
C SER A 55 12.74 1.21 -3.01
N ARG A 56 13.44 0.07 -3.09
CA ARG A 56 14.41 -0.22 -4.15
C ARG A 56 13.81 -0.05 -5.55
N PHE A 57 12.61 -0.63 -5.76
CA PHE A 57 11.85 -0.48 -7.00
C PHE A 57 11.52 0.98 -7.32
N TYR A 58 10.98 1.74 -6.35
CA TYR A 58 10.64 3.16 -6.55
C TYR A 58 11.84 4.05 -6.88
N TYR A 59 13.03 3.69 -6.41
CA TYR A 59 14.29 4.41 -6.72
C TYR A 59 15.02 3.88 -7.97
N GLY A 60 14.38 3.00 -8.75
CA GLY A 60 14.88 2.56 -10.06
C GLY A 60 15.75 1.30 -10.05
N ALA A 61 15.81 0.57 -8.94
CA ALA A 61 16.49 -0.71 -8.83
C ALA A 61 15.45 -1.85 -8.75
N ILE A 62 15.58 -2.85 -9.62
CA ILE A 62 14.68 -4.02 -9.76
C ILE A 62 14.35 -4.65 -8.38
N GLY A 63 13.13 -5.14 -8.15
CA GLY A 63 12.78 -5.77 -6.85
C GLY A 63 11.30 -6.10 -6.60
N VAL A 64 10.43 -6.00 -7.61
CA VAL A 64 8.97 -6.16 -7.46
C VAL A 64 8.62 -7.59 -7.02
N GLU A 65 9.29 -8.59 -7.60
CA GLU A 65 9.03 -9.99 -7.29
C GLU A 65 9.47 -10.35 -5.86
N GLU A 66 10.65 -9.89 -5.45
CA GLU A 66 11.14 -10.10 -4.09
C GLU A 66 10.26 -9.41 -3.05
N ALA A 67 9.81 -8.19 -3.34
CA ALA A 67 8.84 -7.49 -2.52
C ALA A 67 7.55 -8.30 -2.37
N LYS A 68 6.99 -8.78 -3.48
CA LYS A 68 5.77 -9.60 -3.48
C LYS A 68 5.91 -10.84 -2.62
N VAL A 69 7.01 -11.58 -2.80
CA VAL A 69 7.28 -12.81 -2.04
C VAL A 69 7.36 -12.53 -0.54
N CYS A 70 8.10 -11.50 -0.14
CA CYS A 70 8.28 -11.16 1.28
C CYS A 70 6.97 -10.67 1.91
N LEU A 71 6.23 -9.81 1.21
CA LEU A 71 4.93 -9.32 1.68
C LEU A 71 3.90 -10.44 1.77
N HIS A 72 3.88 -11.36 0.79
CA HIS A 72 3.01 -12.53 0.84
C HIS A 72 3.33 -13.40 2.06
N LYS A 73 4.62 -13.72 2.27
CA LYS A 73 5.11 -14.46 3.44
C LYS A 73 4.64 -13.83 4.75
N ALA A 74 4.80 -12.51 4.89
CA ALA A 74 4.32 -11.79 6.08
C ALA A 74 2.80 -11.98 6.28
N LEU A 75 2.00 -11.72 5.24
CA LEU A 75 0.54 -11.83 5.26
C LEU A 75 0.01 -13.26 5.49
N THR A 76 0.82 -14.31 5.34
CA THR A 76 0.43 -15.68 5.74
C THR A 76 0.40 -15.89 7.26
N VAL A 77 1.00 -14.99 8.02
CA VAL A 77 1.17 -15.13 9.47
C VAL A 77 0.49 -13.99 10.22
N ILE A 78 0.64 -12.75 9.75
CA ILE A 78 -0.03 -11.60 10.35
C ILE A 78 -1.46 -11.49 9.87
N SER A 79 -2.38 -11.17 10.78
CA SER A 79 -3.74 -10.75 10.47
C SER A 79 -4.00 -9.35 11.03
N LYS A 80 -5.09 -8.72 10.57
CA LYS A 80 -5.51 -7.43 11.11
C LYS A 80 -5.82 -7.49 12.61
N GLU A 81 -6.23 -8.65 13.14
CA GLU A 81 -6.48 -8.86 14.57
C GLU A 81 -5.19 -9.03 15.38
N SER A 82 -4.17 -9.69 14.83
CA SER A 82 -2.92 -9.95 15.54
C SER A 82 -1.99 -8.75 15.55
N ASP A 83 -1.84 -8.08 14.41
CA ASP A 83 -1.02 -6.87 14.26
C ASP A 83 -1.65 -5.95 13.19
N PRO A 84 -2.59 -5.08 13.60
CA PRO A 84 -3.37 -4.27 12.67
C PRO A 84 -2.52 -3.31 11.81
N LEU A 85 -1.46 -2.74 12.40
CA LEU A 85 -0.62 -1.75 11.73
C LEU A 85 0.35 -2.42 10.75
N LEU A 86 0.96 -3.53 11.14
CA LEU A 86 1.84 -4.28 10.24
C LEU A 86 1.04 -4.92 9.10
N PHE A 87 -0.16 -5.46 9.40
CA PHE A 87 -1.06 -5.99 8.37
C PHE A 87 -1.42 -4.91 7.36
N LEU A 88 -1.86 -3.73 7.82
CA LEU A 88 -2.17 -2.59 6.96
C LEU A 88 -0.97 -2.18 6.09
N LYS A 89 0.23 -2.08 6.68
CA LYS A 89 1.45 -1.72 5.95
C LYS A 89 1.78 -2.77 4.88
N ALA A 90 1.72 -4.06 5.23
CA ALA A 90 2.04 -5.15 4.31
C ALA A 90 1.00 -5.26 3.17
N SER A 91 -0.29 -5.16 3.48
CA SER A 91 -1.37 -5.22 2.49
C SER A 91 -1.31 -4.04 1.52
N SER A 92 -1.04 -2.82 2.03
CA SER A 92 -0.89 -1.62 1.19
C SER A 92 0.28 -1.75 0.22
N ASN A 93 1.44 -2.21 0.69
CA ASN A 93 2.59 -2.42 -0.20
C ASN A 93 2.34 -3.54 -1.22
N MET A 94 1.62 -4.60 -0.85
CA MET A 94 1.21 -5.65 -1.78
C MET A 94 0.28 -5.10 -2.88
N CYS A 95 -0.65 -4.21 -2.51
CA CYS A 95 -1.53 -3.52 -3.46
C CYS A 95 -0.71 -2.71 -4.49
N HIS A 96 0.33 -1.99 -4.05
CA HIS A 96 1.23 -1.26 -4.95
C HIS A 96 2.03 -2.16 -5.89
N VAL A 97 2.61 -3.25 -5.37
CA VAL A 97 3.33 -4.27 -6.17
C VAL A 97 2.45 -4.76 -7.30
N ARG A 98 1.24 -5.22 -6.98
CA ARG A 98 0.32 -5.81 -7.95
C ARG A 98 -0.16 -4.81 -8.99
N ALA A 99 -0.40 -3.57 -8.57
CA ALA A 99 -0.73 -2.49 -9.48
C ALA A 99 0.39 -2.22 -10.50
N ALA A 100 1.66 -2.33 -10.09
CA ALA A 100 2.82 -2.19 -10.98
C ALA A 100 2.98 -3.37 -11.95
N GLU A 101 2.56 -4.58 -11.56
CA GLU A 101 2.57 -5.78 -12.43
C GLU A 101 1.45 -5.78 -13.48
N GLY A 102 0.42 -4.93 -13.33
CA GLY A 102 -0.65 -4.76 -14.31
C GLY A 102 -1.73 -5.85 -14.29
N SER A 103 -1.77 -6.72 -13.27
CA SER A 103 -2.84 -7.71 -13.11
C SER A 103 -4.08 -7.08 -12.45
N SER A 104 -5.14 -6.80 -13.22
CA SER A 104 -6.34 -6.08 -12.73
C SER A 104 -7.04 -6.77 -11.56
N ASP A 105 -7.24 -8.09 -11.64
CA ASP A 105 -8.01 -8.84 -10.64
C ASP A 105 -7.25 -9.00 -9.32
N GLU A 106 -5.97 -9.35 -9.41
CA GLU A 106 -5.11 -9.49 -8.22
C GLU A 106 -4.90 -8.15 -7.51
N THR A 107 -4.77 -7.07 -8.27
CA THR A 107 -4.69 -5.69 -7.76
C THR A 107 -5.97 -5.31 -7.03
N ARG A 108 -7.14 -5.65 -7.60
CA ARG A 108 -8.44 -5.37 -6.99
C ARG A 108 -8.61 -6.09 -5.66
N LEU A 109 -8.27 -7.37 -5.60
CA LEU A 109 -8.32 -8.15 -4.37
C LEU A 109 -7.42 -7.53 -3.28
N ALA A 110 -6.16 -7.22 -3.63
CA ALA A 110 -5.22 -6.61 -2.69
C ALA A 110 -5.65 -5.20 -2.23
N ALA A 111 -6.27 -4.42 -3.12
CA ALA A 111 -6.84 -3.13 -2.78
C ALA A 111 -7.98 -3.30 -1.77
N LEU A 112 -8.93 -4.21 -2.02
CA LEU A 112 -10.05 -4.48 -1.12
C LEU A 112 -9.59 -4.96 0.26
N ASP A 113 -8.59 -5.84 0.32
CA ASP A 113 -7.98 -6.27 1.59
C ASP A 113 -7.38 -5.09 2.36
N THR A 114 -6.73 -4.16 1.66
CA THR A 114 -6.17 -2.95 2.27
C THR A 114 -7.26 -2.00 2.76
N VAL A 115 -8.37 -1.84 2.04
CA VAL A 115 -9.53 -1.07 2.54
C VAL A 115 -10.08 -1.66 3.82
N ASN A 116 -10.20 -2.99 3.88
CA ASN A 116 -10.66 -3.69 5.08
C ASN A 116 -9.71 -3.46 6.26
N ALA A 117 -8.39 -3.47 6.02
CA ALA A 117 -7.39 -3.15 7.04
C ALA A 117 -7.50 -1.70 7.53
N LEU A 118 -7.66 -0.74 6.61
CA LEU A 118 -7.81 0.68 6.92
C LEU A 118 -9.05 0.94 7.79
N GLU A 119 -10.20 0.37 7.42
CA GLU A 119 -11.43 0.51 8.22
C GLU A 119 -11.31 -0.13 9.60
N TYR A 120 -10.60 -1.25 9.69
CA TYR A 120 -10.33 -1.90 10.97
C TYR A 120 -9.46 -1.01 11.88
N VAL A 121 -8.31 -0.51 11.40
CA VAL A 121 -7.44 0.39 12.16
C VAL A 121 -8.18 1.67 12.59
N LYS A 122 -8.97 2.24 11.68
CA LYS A 122 -9.81 3.42 11.98
C LYS A 122 -10.87 3.13 13.05
N SER A 123 -11.44 1.93 13.05
CA SER A 123 -12.40 1.53 14.10
C SER A 123 -11.73 1.42 15.48
N LEU A 124 -10.51 0.84 15.54
CA LEU A 124 -9.72 0.77 16.78
C LEU A 124 -9.34 2.17 17.28
N ALA A 125 -8.91 3.05 16.38
CA ALA A 125 -8.58 4.43 16.71
C ALA A 125 -9.78 5.21 17.26
N ARG A 126 -10.96 5.05 16.65
CA ARG A 126 -12.22 5.63 17.14
C ARG A 126 -12.63 5.11 18.51
N ALA A 127 -12.36 3.84 18.78
CA ALA A 127 -12.61 3.22 20.08
C ALA A 127 -11.56 3.59 21.16
N GLY A 128 -10.52 4.36 20.80
CA GLY A 128 -9.43 4.71 21.71
C GLY A 128 -8.49 3.55 22.03
N LEU A 129 -8.57 2.43 21.29
CA LEU A 129 -7.77 1.23 21.50
C LEU A 129 -6.40 1.29 20.83
N MET A 130 -6.19 2.27 19.95
CA MET A 130 -4.97 2.44 19.18
C MET A 130 -4.75 3.91 18.83
N HIS A 131 -3.49 4.37 18.88
CA HIS A 131 -3.09 5.61 18.23
C HIS A 131 -2.72 5.34 16.78
N ALA A 132 -3.42 5.97 15.84
CA ALA A 132 -3.11 5.91 14.42
C ALA A 132 -2.94 7.33 13.88
N ARG A 133 -1.99 7.51 12.95
CA ARG A 133 -1.86 8.72 12.14
C ARG A 133 -3.11 8.94 11.29
N SER A 134 -3.25 10.10 10.66
CA SER A 134 -4.29 10.25 9.62
C SER A 134 -4.07 9.20 8.54
N LEU A 135 -5.12 8.45 8.24
CA LEU A 135 -5.14 7.42 7.21
C LEU A 135 -5.57 7.97 5.84
N ASP A 136 -5.90 9.27 5.78
CA ASP A 136 -6.47 9.94 4.60
C ASP A 136 -5.66 9.72 3.32
N GLU A 137 -4.33 9.76 3.41
CA GLU A 137 -3.44 9.51 2.28
C GLU A 137 -3.45 8.03 1.86
N ASP A 138 -3.42 7.11 2.82
CA ASP A 138 -3.47 5.66 2.57
C ASP A 138 -4.80 5.27 1.89
N TYR A 139 -5.91 5.86 2.38
CA TYR A 139 -7.25 5.74 1.77
C TYR A 139 -7.26 6.26 0.32
N ALA A 140 -6.70 7.45 0.06
CA ALA A 140 -6.69 8.04 -1.29
C ALA A 140 -5.88 7.21 -2.30
N ILE A 141 -4.73 6.67 -1.87
CA ILE A 141 -3.86 5.84 -2.72
C ILE A 141 -4.59 4.55 -3.13
N VAL A 142 -5.16 3.82 -2.16
CA VAL A 142 -5.84 2.55 -2.42
C VAL A 142 -7.08 2.77 -3.29
N ALA A 143 -7.83 3.85 -3.06
CA ALA A 143 -8.96 4.23 -3.91
C ALA A 143 -8.53 4.45 -5.38
N GLY A 144 -7.40 5.13 -5.58
CA GLY A 144 -6.83 5.37 -6.89
C GLY A 144 -6.44 4.10 -7.64
N ILE A 145 -5.78 3.18 -6.94
CA ILE A 145 -5.40 1.87 -7.48
C ILE A 145 -6.65 1.06 -7.85
N LEU A 146 -7.63 0.99 -6.94
CA LEU A 146 -8.88 0.27 -7.14
C LEU A 146 -9.67 0.83 -8.34
N ALA A 147 -9.80 2.16 -8.42
CA ALA A 147 -10.47 2.81 -9.53
C ALA A 147 -9.75 2.58 -10.86
N THR A 148 -8.41 2.65 -10.88
CA THR A 148 -7.61 2.40 -12.10
C THR A 148 -7.80 0.96 -12.58
N SER A 149 -7.82 -0.01 -11.66
CA SER A 149 -8.13 -1.42 -11.94
C SER A 149 -9.56 -1.63 -12.47
N TYR A 150 -10.54 -0.83 -12.04
CA TYR A 150 -11.89 -0.88 -12.62
C TYR A 150 -11.96 -0.21 -14.00
N LEU A 151 -11.22 0.88 -14.21
CA LEU A 151 -11.20 1.58 -15.49
C LEU A 151 -10.51 0.76 -16.58
N SER A 152 -9.45 0.03 -16.27
CA SER A 152 -8.78 -0.89 -17.21
C SER A 152 -9.72 -1.97 -17.74
N ASP A 153 -10.72 -2.35 -16.93
CA ASP A 153 -11.68 -3.40 -17.25
C ASP A 153 -13.00 -2.83 -17.82
N GLY A 154 -13.07 -1.50 -18.06
CA GLY A 154 -14.27 -0.82 -18.55
C GLY A 154 -15.41 -0.68 -17.53
N ALA A 155 -15.17 -1.01 -16.26
CA ALA A 155 -16.16 -0.97 -15.18
C ALA A 155 -16.29 0.45 -14.57
N HIS A 156 -16.72 1.42 -15.37
CA HIS A 156 -16.74 2.84 -14.97
C HIS A 156 -17.64 3.16 -13.75
N SER A 157 -18.75 2.44 -13.58
CA SER A 157 -19.63 2.60 -12.40
C SER A 157 -18.94 2.20 -11.11
N MET A 158 -18.20 1.08 -11.13
CA MET A 158 -17.43 0.60 -9.99
C MET A 158 -16.25 1.51 -9.65
N ALA A 159 -15.62 2.11 -10.68
CA ALA A 159 -14.59 3.12 -10.48
C ALA A 159 -15.15 4.35 -9.73
N LEU A 160 -16.33 4.84 -10.11
CA LEU A 160 -17.01 5.94 -9.41
C LEU A 160 -17.44 5.55 -7.98
N GLU A 161 -18.01 4.36 -7.80
CA GLU A 161 -18.42 3.88 -6.47
C GLU A 161 -17.22 3.75 -5.53
N SER A 162 -16.06 3.31 -6.06
CA SER A 162 -14.81 3.28 -5.32
C SER A 162 -14.58 4.65 -4.71
N PHE A 163 -14.58 5.71 -5.53
CA PHE A 163 -14.35 7.09 -5.10
C PHE A 163 -15.38 7.65 -4.10
N ASP A 164 -16.66 7.34 -4.26
CA ASP A 164 -17.70 7.78 -3.33
C ASP A 164 -17.53 7.18 -1.94
N ARG A 165 -16.99 5.94 -1.87
CA ARG A 165 -16.68 5.24 -0.62
C ARG A 165 -15.59 5.92 0.21
N PHE A 166 -14.73 6.75 -0.40
CA PHE A 166 -13.55 7.34 0.24
C PHE A 166 -13.72 8.80 0.72
N LYS A 167 -14.95 9.31 0.85
CA LYS A 167 -15.27 10.72 1.16
C LYS A 167 -14.79 11.73 0.10
N ALA A 168 -15.71 12.60 -0.32
CA ALA A 168 -15.53 13.66 -1.32
C ALA A 168 -14.30 14.57 -1.13
N SER A 169 -13.82 14.76 0.10
CA SER A 169 -12.65 15.61 0.40
C SER A 169 -11.33 14.98 -0.02
N LEU A 170 -11.19 13.66 0.10
CA LEU A 170 -10.00 12.93 -0.34
C LEU A 170 -9.96 12.83 -1.86
N LEU A 171 -11.14 12.78 -2.49
CA LEU A 171 -11.26 12.83 -3.94
C LEU A 171 -10.69 14.11 -4.55
N LEU A 172 -10.96 15.28 -3.96
CA LEU A 172 -10.44 16.55 -4.46
C LEU A 172 -8.91 16.65 -4.33
N GLY A 173 -8.35 16.14 -3.22
CA GLY A 173 -6.90 16.03 -3.03
C GLY A 173 -6.28 15.05 -4.03
N PHE A 174 -6.90 13.89 -4.24
CA PHE A 174 -6.44 12.88 -5.20
C PHE A 174 -6.57 13.35 -6.66
N LEU A 175 -7.61 14.07 -7.04
CA LEU A 175 -7.75 14.64 -8.39
C LEU A 175 -6.67 15.69 -8.72
N SER A 176 -5.99 16.25 -7.70
CA SER A 176 -4.84 17.14 -7.85
C SER A 176 -3.48 16.41 -7.83
N LYS A 177 -3.23 15.50 -6.87
CA LYS A 177 -1.95 14.75 -6.73
C LYS A 177 -1.90 13.43 -7.53
N GLY A 178 -3.02 12.72 -7.63
CA GLY A 178 -3.16 11.45 -8.34
C GLY A 178 -2.91 11.56 -9.84
N ALA A 179 -3.10 12.75 -10.44
CA ALA A 179 -2.71 13.02 -11.83
C ALA A 179 -1.17 12.98 -12.05
N GLU A 180 -0.37 13.20 -11.01
CA GLU A 180 1.09 13.08 -11.05
C GLU A 180 1.53 11.61 -10.92
N ILE A 181 0.85 10.85 -10.07
CA ILE A 181 1.06 9.41 -9.91
C ILE A 181 0.60 8.64 -11.16
N ALA A 182 -0.56 8.97 -11.72
CA ALA A 182 -1.08 8.40 -12.96
C ALA A 182 -0.13 8.65 -14.13
N ARG A 183 0.41 9.88 -14.26
CA ARG A 183 1.47 10.21 -15.24
C ARG A 183 2.72 9.34 -15.11
N ARG A 184 3.07 8.92 -13.89
CA ARG A 184 4.23 8.07 -13.61
C ARG A 184 3.97 6.58 -13.85
N LEU A 185 2.73 6.12 -13.73
CA LEU A 185 2.38 4.69 -13.81
C LEU A 185 1.86 4.26 -15.19
N SER A 186 1.17 5.12 -15.95
CA SER A 186 0.76 4.84 -17.35
C SER A 186 0.10 6.07 -18.02
N GLY A 187 0.50 6.38 -19.25
CA GLY A 187 -0.01 7.54 -20.01
C GLY A 187 -1.48 7.45 -20.42
N GLU A 188 -2.01 6.25 -20.67
CA GLU A 188 -3.43 6.04 -21.06
C GLU A 188 -4.39 6.24 -19.88
N VAL A 189 -3.90 6.07 -18.66
CA VAL A 189 -4.69 6.26 -17.43
C VAL A 189 -4.99 7.74 -17.19
N LEU A 190 -4.14 8.66 -17.67
CA LEU A 190 -4.29 10.10 -17.45
C LEU A 190 -5.57 10.67 -18.11
N ASP A 191 -5.85 10.28 -19.35
CA ASP A 191 -7.00 10.81 -20.11
C ASP A 191 -8.33 10.35 -19.49
N HIS A 192 -8.35 9.11 -19.00
CA HIS A 192 -9.48 8.55 -18.27
C HIS A 192 -9.72 9.25 -16.93
N PHE A 193 -8.63 9.61 -16.24
CA PHE A 193 -8.67 10.33 -14.97
C PHE A 193 -9.18 11.77 -15.12
N GLU A 194 -8.80 12.46 -16.20
CA GLU A 194 -9.29 13.81 -16.51
C GLU A 194 -10.80 13.83 -16.80
N ARG A 195 -11.32 12.82 -17.51
CA ARG A 195 -12.76 12.69 -17.75
C ARG A 195 -13.53 12.52 -16.45
N LEU A 196 -13.06 11.66 -15.56
CA LEU A 196 -13.69 11.41 -14.28
C LEU A 196 -13.70 12.66 -13.37
N ARG A 197 -12.59 13.43 -13.37
CA ARG A 197 -12.48 14.73 -12.69
C ARG A 197 -13.58 15.70 -13.15
N ASN A 198 -13.83 15.75 -14.45
CA ASN A 198 -14.80 16.66 -15.04
C ASN A 198 -16.24 16.23 -14.70
N THR A 199 -16.54 14.93 -14.75
CA THR A 199 -17.85 14.38 -14.35
C THR A 199 -18.17 14.67 -12.88
N TYR A 200 -17.20 14.49 -11.98
CA TYR A 200 -17.40 14.76 -10.55
C TYR A 200 -17.58 16.25 -10.24
N ARG A 201 -16.89 17.14 -10.96
CA ARG A 201 -17.11 18.60 -10.86
C ARG A 201 -18.52 19.00 -11.27
N MET A 202 -19.11 18.33 -12.26
CA MET A 202 -20.48 18.61 -12.71
C MET A 202 -21.54 18.13 -11.72
N LEU A 203 -21.29 17.04 -10.97
CA LEU A 203 -22.23 16.50 -9.97
C LEU A 203 -22.30 17.31 -8.66
N LYS A 204 -21.41 18.30 -8.47
CA LYS A 204 -21.34 19.13 -7.25
C LYS A 204 -22.08 20.48 -7.39
N HIS A 205 -22.68 20.75 -8.54
CA HIS A 205 -23.51 21.92 -8.84
C HIS A 205 -24.96 21.51 -9.06
#